data_AF-A0A8I0MQS9-F1
#
_entry.id   AF-A0A8I0MQS9-F1
#
_cell.length_a   1.000
_cell.length_b   1.000
_cell.length_c   1.000
_cell.angle_alpha   90.00
_cell.angle_beta   90.00
_cell.angle_gamma   90.00
#
_symmetry.space_group_name_H-M   'P 1'
#
loop_
_entity.id
_entity.type
_entity.pdbx_description
1 polymer ?
#
loop_
_entity_poly.entity_id
_entity_poly.type
_entity_poly.pdbx_seq_one_letter_code
_entity_poly.pdbx_strand_id
1 'polypeptide(L)'
;MPNEEFKHYQPLGNSDPAHTASAPGALTDSVPAMTPLMLDPAAGKLVVWDGAAAGTATGILAIDADQNSAQLTFFKTGSFRIEDVLWPAAAATDNVRRNAFAGTSISIV
;
A
#
# COMPACT_ATOMS: atom_id res chain seq x y z
N MET A 1 -22.39 -25.06 28.39
CA MET A 1 -21.12 -24.32 28.50
C MET A 1 -21.22 -23.12 27.57
N PRO A 2 -20.93 -21.89 28.02
CA PRO A 2 -20.88 -20.74 27.12
C PRO A 2 -19.78 -20.99 26.09
N ASN A 3 -20.06 -20.73 24.81
CA ASN A 3 -19.06 -20.81 23.76
C ASN A 3 -18.18 -19.55 23.87
N GLU A 4 -16.93 -19.70 24.30
CA GLU A 4 -15.98 -18.59 24.30
C GLU A 4 -15.51 -18.35 22.87
N GLU A 5 -15.94 -17.24 22.28
CA GLU A 5 -15.52 -16.82 20.94
C GLU A 5 -14.27 -15.92 21.08
N PHE A 6 -13.10 -16.46 20.74
CA PHE A 6 -11.85 -15.72 20.76
C PHE A 6 -11.65 -14.99 19.41
N LYS A 7 -11.87 -13.67 19.38
CA LYS A 7 -11.62 -12.85 18.19
C LYS A 7 -10.17 -12.35 18.19
N HIS A 8 -9.28 -13.02 17.47
CA HIS A 8 -7.93 -12.52 17.21
C HIS A 8 -7.96 -11.52 16.05
N TYR A 9 -7.82 -10.23 16.37
CA TYR A 9 -7.65 -9.20 15.34
C TYR A 9 -6.19 -9.19 14.89
N GLN A 10 -5.91 -9.86 13.78
CA GLN A 10 -4.61 -9.76 13.13
C GLN A 10 -4.62 -8.50 12.25
N PRO A 11 -3.92 -7.42 12.63
CA PRO A 11 -3.99 -6.14 11.94
C PRO A 11 -3.38 -6.18 10.52
N LEU A 12 -2.60 -7.21 10.22
CA LEU A 12 -2.03 -7.49 8.91
C LEU A 12 -2.70 -8.74 8.33
N GLY A 13 -2.81 -8.79 7.00
CA GLY A 13 -3.50 -9.86 6.27
C GLY A 13 -2.85 -11.25 6.42
N ASN A 14 -1.59 -11.33 6.86
CA ASN A 14 -0.91 -12.60 7.16
C ASN A 14 0.21 -12.42 8.20
N SER A 15 0.95 -13.50 8.51
CA SER A 15 2.03 -13.52 9.52
C SER A 15 3.33 -12.81 9.08
N ASP A 16 3.40 -12.32 7.84
CA ASP A 16 4.59 -11.70 7.29
C ASP A 16 4.89 -10.35 7.97
N PRO A 17 6.09 -10.15 8.53
CA PRO A 17 6.45 -8.88 9.14
C PRO A 17 6.38 -7.72 8.14
N ALA A 18 5.60 -6.69 8.50
CA ALA A 18 5.55 -5.44 7.75
C ALA A 18 6.67 -4.50 8.21
N HIS A 19 7.66 -4.29 7.35
CA HIS A 19 8.75 -3.34 7.57
C HIS A 19 8.51 -2.07 6.76
N THR A 20 8.87 -0.93 7.35
CA THR A 20 8.79 0.37 6.69
C THR A 20 10.11 0.76 6.04
N ALA A 21 10.03 1.70 5.11
CA ALA A 21 11.13 2.40 4.48
C ALA A 21 10.75 3.88 4.29
N SER A 22 11.74 4.72 4.04
CA SER A 22 11.54 6.15 3.79
C SER A 22 12.22 6.56 2.48
N ALA A 23 11.53 7.30 1.62
CA ALA A 23 12.07 7.77 0.35
C ALA A 23 11.45 9.11 -0.08
N PRO A 24 12.09 9.87 -1.00
CA PRO A 24 11.56 11.14 -1.48
C PRO A 24 10.17 10.99 -2.13
N GLY A 25 9.25 11.88 -1.76
CA GLY A 25 7.88 11.93 -2.28
C GLY A 25 7.60 13.15 -3.16
N ALA A 26 6.56 13.05 -3.98
CA ALA A 26 5.99 14.16 -4.73
C ALA A 26 4.46 14.02 -4.81
N LEU A 27 3.79 14.08 -3.66
CA LEU A 27 2.33 14.06 -3.60
C LEU A 27 1.78 15.41 -4.09
N THR A 28 0.61 15.39 -4.74
CA THR A 28 -0.08 16.61 -5.20
C THR A 28 -1.12 17.10 -4.21
N ASP A 29 -1.61 16.21 -3.35
CA ASP A 29 -2.70 16.44 -2.40
C ASP A 29 -2.43 15.66 -1.11
N SER A 30 -3.33 15.82 -0.12
CA SER A 30 -3.33 15.00 1.09
C SER A 30 -3.71 13.56 0.75
N VAL A 31 -2.89 12.61 1.20
CA VAL A 31 -3.01 11.18 0.93
C VAL A 31 -3.02 10.42 2.26
N PRO A 32 -4.09 9.66 2.55
CA PRO A 32 -4.17 8.85 3.76
C PRO A 32 -3.25 7.63 3.69
N ALA A 33 -2.87 7.12 4.87
CA ALA A 33 -2.21 5.83 5.01
C ALA A 33 -3.02 4.70 4.33
N MET A 34 -2.36 3.60 4.03
CA MET A 34 -2.89 2.46 3.25
C MET A 34 -3.14 2.75 1.76
N THR A 35 -2.60 3.86 1.23
CA THR A 35 -2.64 4.16 -0.20
C THR A 35 -1.45 3.53 -0.95
N PRO A 36 -1.66 2.79 -2.06
CA PRO A 36 -0.58 2.30 -2.91
C PRO A 36 0.24 3.41 -3.55
N LEU A 37 1.57 3.22 -3.60
CA LEU A 37 2.53 4.15 -4.18
C LEU A 37 3.27 3.51 -5.36
N MET A 38 3.70 4.34 -6.30
CA MET A 38 4.59 3.98 -7.41
C MET A 38 5.72 4.99 -7.56
N LEU A 39 6.74 4.64 -8.34
CA LEU A 39 7.79 5.58 -8.73
C LEU A 39 7.36 6.36 -9.97
N ASP A 40 7.47 7.68 -9.91
CA ASP A 40 7.41 8.53 -11.10
C ASP A 40 8.67 8.27 -11.96
N PRO A 41 8.52 7.80 -13.21
CA PRO A 41 9.67 7.54 -14.07
C PRO A 41 10.45 8.80 -14.46
N ALA A 42 9.84 9.99 -14.39
CA ALA A 42 10.49 11.24 -14.75
C ALA A 42 11.36 11.79 -13.60
N ALA A 43 10.81 11.85 -12.37
CA ALA A 43 11.50 12.43 -11.22
C ALA A 43 12.16 11.39 -10.28
N GLY A 44 11.81 10.11 -10.40
CA GLY A 44 12.27 9.05 -9.49
C GLY A 44 11.74 9.19 -8.06
N LYS A 45 10.62 9.91 -7.88
CA LYS A 45 9.98 10.15 -6.58
C LYS A 45 8.76 9.27 -6.39
N LEU A 46 8.40 9.00 -5.14
CA LEU A 46 7.18 8.28 -4.81
C LEU A 46 5.95 9.17 -5.02
N VAL A 47 5.00 8.65 -5.77
CA VAL A 47 3.68 9.25 -6.05
C VAL A 47 2.59 8.21 -5.81
N VAL A 48 1.33 8.64 -5.77
CA VAL A 48 0.19 7.71 -5.71
C VAL A 48 0.18 6.83 -6.94
N TRP A 49 -0.03 5.53 -6.76
CA TRP A 49 -0.14 4.59 -7.88
C TRP A 49 -1.37 4.91 -8.73
N ASP A 50 -1.19 4.95 -10.04
CA ASP A 50 -2.25 5.32 -10.98
C ASP A 50 -3.30 4.21 -11.22
N GLY A 51 -3.01 2.97 -10.83
CA GLY A 51 -3.91 1.82 -11.00
C GLY A 51 -3.99 1.28 -12.43
N ALA A 52 -3.17 1.77 -13.38
CA ALA A 52 -3.29 1.44 -14.79
C ALA A 52 -2.72 0.05 -15.14
N ALA A 53 -1.66 -0.38 -14.45
CA ALA A 53 -0.97 -1.62 -14.73
C ALA A 53 -0.59 -2.37 -13.45
N ALA A 54 -0.83 -3.68 -13.42
CA ALA A 54 -0.33 -4.55 -12.36
C ALA A 54 1.21 -4.57 -12.32
N GLY A 55 1.78 -4.77 -11.14
CA GLY A 55 3.23 -4.86 -10.92
C GLY A 55 3.98 -3.53 -10.93
N THR A 56 3.30 -2.39 -11.01
CA THR A 56 3.94 -1.06 -10.98
C THR A 56 3.85 -0.38 -9.62
N ALA A 57 3.07 -0.93 -8.67
CA ALA A 57 3.05 -0.43 -7.30
C ALA A 57 4.28 -0.95 -6.54
N THR A 58 4.96 -0.03 -5.85
CA THR A 58 6.24 -0.30 -5.18
C THR A 58 6.15 -0.34 -3.66
N GLY A 59 5.07 0.19 -3.08
CA GLY A 59 4.89 0.28 -1.63
C GLY A 59 3.49 0.74 -1.23
N ILE A 60 3.17 0.63 0.05
CA ILE A 60 1.90 1.14 0.62
C ILE A 60 2.23 2.24 1.63
N LEU A 61 1.60 3.40 1.54
CA LEU A 61 1.84 4.52 2.47
C LEU A 61 1.52 4.10 3.91
N ALA A 62 2.46 4.32 4.84
CA ALA A 62 2.32 3.85 6.22
C ALA A 62 1.74 4.92 7.16
N ILE A 63 1.90 6.19 6.82
CA ILE A 63 1.46 7.35 7.61
C ILE A 63 0.87 8.36 6.64
N ASP A 64 -0.22 9.03 7.05
CA ASP A 64 -0.81 10.13 6.30
C ASP A 64 0.26 11.15 5.88
N ALA A 65 0.22 11.58 4.62
CA ALA A 65 1.18 12.49 4.04
C ALA A 65 0.48 13.46 3.08
N ASP A 66 1.17 14.54 2.73
CA ASP A 66 0.62 15.60 1.88
C ASP A 66 1.66 16.12 0.89
N GLN A 67 1.29 17.13 0.10
CA GLN A 67 2.17 17.78 -0.87
C GLN A 67 3.39 18.48 -0.25
N ASN A 68 3.38 18.72 1.06
CA ASN A 68 4.51 19.33 1.78
C ASN A 68 5.51 18.27 2.26
N SER A 69 5.14 16.99 2.18
CA SER A 69 5.93 15.87 2.67
C SER A 69 7.06 15.53 1.70
N ALA A 70 8.25 16.06 1.97
CA ALA A 70 9.44 15.81 1.15
C ALA A 70 9.90 14.33 1.18
N GLN A 71 9.60 13.62 2.27
CA GLN A 71 9.92 12.21 2.47
C GLN A 71 8.69 11.45 2.93
N LEU A 72 8.39 10.34 2.26
CA LEU A 72 7.26 9.47 2.59
C LEU A 72 7.76 8.25 3.34
N THR A 73 6.98 7.81 4.33
CA THR A 73 7.20 6.53 5.01
C THR A 73 6.18 5.53 4.51
N PHE A 74 6.66 4.40 4.00
CA PHE A 74 5.84 3.39 3.34
C PHE A 74 6.25 1.98 3.76
N PHE A 75 5.31 1.04 3.73
CA PHE A 75 5.57 -0.37 3.88
C PHE A 75 6.25 -0.90 2.63
N LYS A 76 7.38 -1.58 2.83
CA LYS A 76 8.15 -2.26 1.77
C LYS A 76 7.99 -3.78 1.79
N THR A 77 7.43 -4.33 2.86
CA THR A 77 7.15 -5.75 3.03
C THR A 77 5.82 -5.94 3.75
N GLY A 78 5.27 -7.14 3.68
CA GLY A 78 4.11 -7.56 4.47
C GLY A 78 2.92 -7.97 3.61
N SER A 79 1.91 -8.49 4.28
CA SER A 79 0.68 -8.98 3.65
C SER A 79 -0.49 -8.15 4.15
N PHE A 80 -1.21 -7.50 3.22
CA PHE A 80 -2.26 -6.53 3.53
C PHE A 80 -3.60 -7.01 2.99
N ARG A 81 -4.68 -6.74 3.72
CA ARG A 81 -6.03 -7.10 3.28
C ARG A 81 -6.49 -6.18 2.16
N ILE A 82 -7.10 -6.74 1.13
CA ILE A 82 -7.56 -5.96 -0.02
C ILE A 82 -8.59 -4.87 0.37
N GLU A 83 -9.40 -5.12 1.40
CA GLU A 83 -10.40 -4.18 1.92
C GLU A 83 -9.82 -2.99 2.70
N ASP A 84 -8.60 -3.14 3.26
CA ASP A 84 -7.96 -2.07 4.04
C ASP A 84 -7.13 -1.13 3.16
N VAL A 85 -6.73 -1.58 1.97
CA VAL A 85 -5.94 -0.79 1.03
C VAL A 85 -6.85 0.16 0.23
N LEU A 86 -6.45 1.42 0.17
CA LEU A 86 -7.20 2.47 -0.51
C LEU A 86 -6.83 2.50 -2.00
N TRP A 87 -7.55 1.72 -2.79
CA TRP A 87 -7.29 1.55 -4.22
C TRP A 87 -7.71 2.75 -5.07
N PRO A 88 -6.91 3.16 -6.07
CA PRO A 88 -7.33 4.16 -7.05
C PRO A 88 -8.49 3.61 -7.90
N ALA A 89 -9.41 4.49 -8.31
CA ALA A 89 -10.59 4.11 -9.10
C ALA A 89 -10.24 3.40 -10.43
N ALA A 90 -9.08 3.71 -11.01
CA ALA A 90 -8.58 3.11 -12.24
C ALA A 90 -8.17 1.63 -12.07
N ALA A 91 -7.88 1.16 -10.85
CA ALA A 91 -7.68 -0.25 -10.56
C ALA A 91 -9.02 -1.01 -10.52
N ALA A 92 -9.72 -1.05 -11.66
CA ALA A 92 -11.12 -1.47 -11.73
C ALA A 92 -11.33 -2.98 -11.50
N THR A 93 -10.31 -3.81 -11.76
CA THR A 93 -10.41 -5.27 -11.62
C THR A 93 -9.67 -5.78 -10.40
N ASP A 94 -10.20 -6.84 -9.79
CA ASP A 94 -9.58 -7.51 -8.65
C ASP A 94 -8.18 -8.06 -8.99
N ASN A 95 -8.00 -8.55 -10.22
CA ASN A 95 -6.72 -9.03 -10.72
C ASN A 95 -5.65 -7.94 -10.75
N VAL A 96 -6.01 -6.70 -11.08
CA VAL A 96 -5.06 -5.57 -11.10
C VAL A 96 -4.67 -5.17 -9.68
N ARG A 97 -5.62 -5.16 -8.73
CA ARG A 97 -5.34 -4.85 -7.32
C ARG A 97 -4.48 -5.92 -6.65
N ARG A 98 -4.85 -7.19 -6.80
CA ARG A 98 -4.11 -8.31 -6.19
C ARG A 98 -2.69 -8.45 -6.74
N ASN A 99 -2.49 -8.14 -8.02
CA ASN A 99 -1.17 -8.19 -8.66
C ASN A 99 -0.47 -6.82 -8.71
N ALA A 100 -1.00 -5.79 -8.05
CA ALA A 100 -0.41 -4.44 -8.08
C ALA A 100 1.06 -4.44 -7.65
N PHE A 101 1.39 -5.28 -6.67
CA PHE A 101 2.70 -5.40 -6.02
C PHE A 101 3.53 -6.59 -6.49
N ALA A 102 3.09 -7.30 -7.55
CA ALA A 102 3.80 -8.47 -8.05
C ALA A 102 5.25 -8.11 -8.46
N GLY A 103 6.23 -8.79 -7.87
CA GLY A 103 7.66 -8.49 -8.02
C GLY A 103 8.29 -7.74 -6.83
N THR A 104 7.48 -7.30 -5.87
CA THR A 104 7.93 -6.75 -4.58
C THR A 104 7.79 -7.78 -3.45
N SER A 105 8.17 -7.41 -2.23
CA SER A 105 7.95 -8.22 -1.01
C SER A 105 6.59 -7.95 -0.34
N ILE A 106 5.65 -7.32 -1.04
CA ILE A 106 4.30 -7.02 -0.55
C ILE A 106 3.31 -7.96 -1.23
N SER A 107 2.37 -8.48 -0.45
CA SER A 107 1.27 -9.29 -0.98
C SER A 107 -0.10 -8.76 -0.51
N ILE A 108 -1.13 -9.06 -1.29
CA ILE A 108 -2.52 -8.66 -1.03
C ILE A 108 -3.36 -9.91 -0.85
N VAL A 109 -4.07 -9.99 0.27
CA VAL A 109 -4.96 -11.11 0.62
C VAL A 109 -6.42 -10.69 0.55
#